data_AF-A0A7Y2I7R0-F1
#
_entry.id   AF-A0A7Y2I7R0-F1
#
_cell.length_a   1.000
_cell.length_b   1.000
_cell.length_c   1.000
_cell.angle_alpha   90.00
_cell.angle_beta   90.00
_cell.angle_gamma   90.00
#
_symmetry.space_group_name_H-M   'P 1'
#
loop_
_entity.id
_entity.type
_entity.pdbx_description
1 polymer ?
#
loop_
_entity_poly.entity_id
_entity_poly.type
_entity_poly.pdbx_seq_one_letter_code
_entity_poly.pdbx_strand_id
1 'polypeptide(L)'
;MEKLSELFDSDPHYQSYIDKYNRLGYLFCGPSVETHNAARCFVEKLHYMIELLKLPRLAELGVSSDSLDKVVETASNKNNPVLLSPEEIKRILLNRL
;
A
#
# COMPACT_ATOMS: atom_id res chain seq x y z
N MET A 1 1.75 6.36 -2.47
CA MET A 1 0.57 7.21 -2.74
C MET A 1 0.40 7.42 -4.24
N GLU A 2 1.46 7.77 -4.99
CA GLU A 2 1.43 7.93 -6.46
C GLU A 2 0.73 6.79 -7.21
N LYS A 3 1.07 5.54 -6.92
CA LYS A 3 0.46 4.39 -7.61
C LYS A 3 -1.05 4.25 -7.40
N LEU A 4 -1.58 4.63 -6.22
CA LEU A 4 -3.04 4.55 -5.97
C LEU A 4 -3.76 5.63 -6.77
N SER A 5 -3.22 6.85 -6.78
CA SER A 5 -3.74 7.96 -7.61
C SER A 5 -3.64 7.67 -9.11
N GLU A 6 -2.53 7.07 -9.57
CA GLU A 6 -2.37 6.64 -10.96
C GLU A 6 -3.47 5.66 -11.35
N LEU A 7 -3.80 4.70 -10.48
CA LEU A 7 -4.80 3.67 -10.76
C LEU A 7 -6.24 4.19 -10.77
N PHE A 8 -6.54 5.25 -10.02
CA PHE A 8 -7.86 5.89 -10.02
C PHE A 8 -8.23 6.45 -11.39
N ASP A 9 -7.24 6.96 -12.13
CA ASP A 9 -7.46 7.67 -13.39
C ASP A 9 -7.15 6.82 -14.64
N SER A 10 -6.60 5.60 -14.47
CA SER A 10 -5.96 4.87 -15.58
C SER A 10 -6.79 3.77 -16.26
N ASP A 11 -7.56 2.95 -15.53
CA ASP A 11 -8.21 1.76 -16.12
C ASP A 11 -9.44 1.28 -15.32
N PRO A 12 -10.64 1.20 -15.93
CA PRO A 12 -11.85 0.67 -15.31
C PRO A 12 -11.72 -0.73 -14.71
N HIS A 13 -10.77 -1.56 -15.18
CA HIS A 13 -10.48 -2.88 -14.61
C HIS A 13 -10.16 -2.81 -13.11
N TYR A 14 -9.53 -1.72 -12.65
CA TYR A 14 -9.17 -1.56 -11.25
C TYR A 14 -10.31 -1.09 -10.35
N GLN A 15 -11.44 -0.67 -10.92
CA GLN A 15 -12.54 -0.05 -10.17
C GLN A 15 -13.04 -0.95 -9.04
N SER A 16 -13.20 -2.25 -9.30
CA SER A 16 -13.68 -3.21 -8.28
C SER A 16 -12.72 -3.36 -7.08
N TYR A 17 -11.42 -3.12 -7.28
CA TYR A 17 -10.43 -3.13 -6.21
C TYR A 17 -10.41 -1.80 -5.48
N ILE A 18 -10.51 -0.68 -6.21
CA ILE A 18 -10.65 0.66 -5.66
C ILE A 18 -11.89 0.76 -4.76
N ASP A 19 -13.02 0.20 -5.19
CA ASP A 19 -14.26 0.19 -4.40
C ASP A 19 -14.10 -0.57 -3.08
N LYS A 20 -13.26 -1.61 -3.03
CA LYS A 20 -12.91 -2.28 -1.76
C LYS A 20 -12.18 -1.33 -0.81
N TYR A 21 -11.22 -0.55 -1.33
CA TYR A 21 -10.52 0.47 -0.53
C TYR A 21 -11.46 1.60 -0.08
N ASN A 22 -12.39 2.04 -0.93
CA ASN A 22 -13.39 3.04 -0.55
C ASN A 22 -14.31 2.52 0.57
N ARG A 23 -14.76 1.27 0.49
CA ARG A 23 -15.54 0.62 1.57
C ARG A 23 -14.78 0.57 2.89
N LEU A 24 -13.48 0.26 2.85
CA LEU A 24 -12.63 0.33 4.03
C LEU A 24 -12.48 1.78 4.53
N GLY A 25 -12.35 2.74 3.63
CA GLY A 25 -12.40 4.17 3.93
C GLY A 25 -13.61 4.56 4.75
N TYR A 26 -14.81 4.25 4.25
CA TYR A 26 -16.05 4.55 4.97
C TYR A 26 -16.14 3.83 6.32
N LEU A 27 -15.66 2.59 6.40
CA LEU A 27 -15.68 1.82 7.65
C LEU A 27 -14.76 2.42 8.72
N PHE A 28 -13.55 2.85 8.34
CA PHE A 28 -12.52 3.31 9.30
C PHE A 28 -12.52 4.82 9.54
N CYS A 29 -13.04 5.61 8.59
CA CYS A 29 -13.03 7.07 8.63
C CYS A 29 -14.43 7.69 8.73
N GLY A 30 -15.50 6.92 8.49
CA GLY A 30 -16.87 7.39 8.53
C GLY A 30 -17.39 7.96 7.19
N PRO A 31 -18.71 8.22 7.11
CA PRO A 31 -19.41 8.56 5.86
C PRO A 31 -19.22 10.02 5.39
N SER A 32 -18.59 10.89 6.19
CA SER A 32 -18.38 12.30 5.84
C SER A 32 -17.23 12.53 4.85
N VAL A 33 -16.58 11.46 4.38
CA VAL A 33 -15.48 11.52 3.42
C VAL A 33 -16.04 11.37 2.01
N GLU A 34 -15.72 12.31 1.12
CA GLU A 34 -16.06 12.18 -0.30
C GLU A 34 -15.52 10.87 -0.89
N THR A 35 -16.24 10.26 -1.83
CA THR A 35 -15.95 8.91 -2.35
C THR A 35 -14.51 8.71 -2.81
N HIS A 36 -13.92 9.68 -3.51
CA HIS A 36 -12.52 9.60 -3.97
C HIS A 36 -11.50 9.74 -2.83
N ASN A 37 -11.87 10.35 -1.71
CA ASN A 37 -11.02 10.53 -0.55
C ASN A 37 -11.11 9.37 0.46
N ALA A 38 -12.12 8.50 0.35
CA ALA A 38 -12.33 7.41 1.30
C ALA A 38 -11.17 6.40 1.32
N ALA A 39 -10.76 5.89 0.14
CA ALA A 39 -9.59 5.01 0.04
C ALA A 39 -8.31 5.64 0.60
N ARG A 40 -8.08 6.93 0.30
CA ARG A 40 -6.93 7.67 0.81
C ARG A 40 -6.96 7.76 2.34
N CYS A 41 -8.12 8.11 2.91
CA CYS A 41 -8.29 8.19 4.35
C CYS A 41 -7.97 6.85 5.03
N PHE A 42 -8.38 5.73 4.44
CA PHE A 42 -8.04 4.41 4.98
C PHE A 42 -6.51 4.18 5.01
N VAL A 43 -5.80 4.53 3.94
CA VAL A 43 -4.33 4.41 3.90
C VAL A 43 -3.67 5.30 4.96
N GLU A 44 -4.14 6.54 5.12
CA GLU A 44 -3.68 7.44 6.18
C GLU A 44 -3.96 6.86 7.59
N LYS A 45 -5.11 6.19 7.76
CA LYS A 45 -5.44 5.50 9.01
C LYS A 45 -4.51 4.32 9.29
N LEU A 46 -4.11 3.55 8.27
CA LEU A 46 -3.10 2.50 8.42
C LEU A 46 -1.76 3.08 8.89
N HIS A 47 -1.32 4.19 8.32
CA HIS A 47 -0.11 4.89 8.77
C HIS A 47 -0.23 5.37 10.21
N TYR A 48 -1.35 5.98 10.58
CA TYR A 48 -1.62 6.38 11.97
C TYR A 48 -1.56 5.18 12.93
N MET A 49 -2.12 4.02 12.55
CA MET A 49 -2.07 2.82 13.38
C MET A 49 -0.65 2.26 13.53
N ILE A 50 0.17 2.31 12.47
CA ILE A 50 1.59 1.92 12.53
C ILE A 50 2.32 2.75 13.58
N GLU A 51 2.14 4.07 13.57
CA GLU A 51 2.78 4.99 14.53
C GLU A 51 2.23 4.80 15.95
N LEU A 52 0.91 4.68 16.10
CA LEU A 52 0.25 4.49 17.38
C LEU A 52 0.69 3.19 18.08
N LEU A 53 0.78 2.11 17.30
CA LEU A 53 1.20 0.80 17.79
C LEU A 53 2.71 0.63 17.85
N LYS A 54 3.48 1.64 17.38
CA LYS A 54 4.94 1.62 17.31
C LYS A 54 5.46 0.35 16.60
N LEU A 55 4.85 0.01 15.47
CA LEU A 55 5.28 -1.16 14.71
C LEU A 55 6.69 -0.91 14.17
N PRO A 56 7.65 -1.83 14.42
CA PRO A 56 9.04 -1.62 14.04
C PRO A 56 9.19 -1.51 12.52
N ARG A 57 10.16 -0.71 12.09
CA ARG A 57 10.62 -0.69 10.70
C ARG A 57 11.42 -1.95 10.39
N LEU A 58 11.65 -2.20 9.10
CA LEU A 58 12.41 -3.39 8.67
C LEU A 58 13.86 -3.33 9.16
N ALA A 59 14.47 -2.14 9.20
CA ALA A 59 15.83 -1.95 9.70
C ALA A 59 15.98 -2.36 11.17
N GLU A 60 14.97 -2.09 12.00
CA GLU A 60 14.94 -2.48 13.42
C GLU A 60 14.88 -4.00 13.62
N LEU A 61 14.47 -4.74 12.60
CA LEU A 61 14.44 -6.21 12.58
C LEU A 61 15.69 -6.82 11.93
N GLY A 62 16.71 -6.01 11.64
CA GLY A 62 17.98 -6.47 11.04
C GLY A 62 17.96 -6.59 9.52
N VAL A 63 16.96 -6.04 8.83
CA VAL A 63 16.92 -5.99 7.37
C VAL A 63 17.75 -4.81 6.87
N SER A 64 18.67 -5.05 5.94
CA SER A 64 19.43 -4.01 5.25
C SER A 64 19.05 -3.92 3.77
N SER A 65 19.43 -2.82 3.10
CA SER A 65 19.27 -2.67 1.65
C SER A 65 19.82 -3.86 0.85
N ASP A 66 20.94 -4.42 1.30
CA ASP A 66 21.66 -5.50 0.62
C ASP A 66 20.91 -6.83 0.68
N SER A 67 20.05 -6.99 1.69
CA SER A 67 19.20 -8.18 1.83
C SER A 67 17.93 -8.10 0.98
N LEU A 68 17.56 -6.92 0.48
CA LEU A 68 16.29 -6.73 -0.24
C LEU A 68 16.27 -7.43 -1.60
N ASP A 69 17.39 -7.56 -2.29
CA ASP A 69 17.41 -8.21 -3.62
C ASP A 69 16.96 -9.67 -3.53
N LYS A 70 17.44 -10.41 -2.53
CA LYS A 70 17.02 -11.80 -2.27
C LYS A 70 15.54 -11.90 -1.89
N VAL A 71 15.01 -10.91 -1.17
CA VAL A 71 13.59 -10.85 -0.81
C VAL A 71 12.74 -10.61 -2.05
N VAL A 72 13.15 -9.70 -2.92
CA VAL A 72 12.45 -9.37 -4.17
C VAL A 72 12.44 -10.57 -5.13
N GLU A 73 13.55 -11.30 -5.26
CA GLU A 73 13.63 -12.51 -6.09
C GLU A 73 12.64 -13.61 -5.68
N THR A 74 12.32 -13.69 -4.39
CA THR A 74 11.44 -14.73 -3.83
C THR A 74 10.00 -14.24 -3.61
N ALA A 75 9.74 -12.94 -3.71
CA ALA A 75 8.43 -12.35 -3.52
C ALA A 75 7.49 -12.74 -4.67
N SER A 76 6.35 -13.34 -4.34
CA SER A 76 5.27 -13.60 -5.30
C SER A 76 4.23 -12.48 -5.24
N ASN A 77 3.93 -11.87 -6.39
CA ASN A 77 2.86 -10.88 -6.53
C ASN A 77 1.72 -11.37 -7.44
N LYS A 78 1.64 -12.68 -7.72
CA LYS A 78 0.70 -13.27 -8.69
C LYS A 78 -0.78 -12.97 -8.43
N ASN A 79 -1.14 -12.72 -7.16
CA ASN A 79 -2.50 -12.42 -6.73
C ASN A 79 -2.70 -10.93 -6.41
N ASN A 80 -1.68 -10.09 -6.62
CA ASN A 80 -1.81 -8.66 -6.46
C ASN A 80 -2.63 -8.13 -7.64
N PRO A 81 -3.71 -7.36 -7.42
CA PRO A 81 -4.49 -6.77 -8.51
C PRO A 81 -3.64 -5.96 -9.48
N VAL A 82 -2.57 -5.34 -8.97
CA VAL A 82 -1.62 -4.56 -9.74
C VAL A 82 -0.34 -5.37 -9.89
N LEU A 83 0.04 -5.66 -11.13
CA LEU A 83 1.33 -6.29 -11.40
C LEU A 83 2.45 -5.29 -11.10
N LEU A 84 3.34 -5.66 -10.18
CA LEU A 84 4.48 -4.83 -9.80
C LEU A 84 5.75 -5.40 -10.40
N SER A 85 6.62 -4.55 -10.93
CA SER A 85 7.95 -5.01 -11.31
C SER A 85 8.81 -5.28 -10.05
N PRO A 86 9.87 -6.11 -10.15
CA PRO A 86 10.83 -6.30 -9.08
C PRO A 86 11.36 -4.97 -8.50
N GLU A 87 11.62 -3.99 -9.35
CA GLU A 87 12.10 -2.65 -8.96
C GLU A 87 11.05 -1.89 -8.15
N GLU A 88 9.78 -2.01 -8.50
CA GLU A 88 8.70 -1.37 -7.76
C GLU A 88 8.50 -1.99 -6.38
N ILE A 89 8.62 -3.31 -6.29
CA ILE A 89 8.60 -4.04 -5.01
C ILE A 89 9.79 -3.59 -4.16
N LYS A 90 11.00 -3.54 -4.73
CA LYS A 90 12.21 -3.07 -4.05
C LYS A 90 12.02 -1.65 -3.50
N ARG A 91 11.45 -0.75 -4.30
CA ARG A 91 11.15 0.64 -3.88
C ARG A 91 10.16 0.70 -2.70
N ILE A 92 9.12 -0.15 -2.70
CA ILE A 92 8.18 -0.25 -1.58
C ILE A 92 8.89 -0.71 -0.30
N LEU A 93 9.77 -1.70 -0.40
CA LEU A 93 10.54 -2.22 0.73
C LEU A 93 11.56 -1.19 1.26
N LEU A 94 12.23 -0.46 0.37
CA LEU A 94 13.15 0.63 0.73
C LEU A 94 12.46 1.72 1.55
N ASN A 95 11.21 2.07 1.23
CA ASN A 95 10.42 3.03 2.01
C ASN A 95 10.09 2.55 3.44
N ARG A 96 10.34 1.27 3.75
CA ARG A 96 10.06 0.63 5.04
C ARG A 96 11.32 0.17 5.79
N LEU A 97 12.51 0.33 5.21
CA LEU A 97 13.77 0.36 5.98
C LEU A 97 13.73 1.55 6.92
#